data_AF-A0A954CF69-F1
#
_entry.id   AF-A0A954CF69-F1
#
_cell.length_a   1.000
_cell.length_b   1.000
_cell.length_c   1.000
_cell.angle_alpha   90.00
_cell.angle_beta   90.00
_cell.angle_gamma   90.00
#
_symmetry.space_group_name_H-M   'P 1'
#
loop_
_entity.id
_entity.type
_entity.pdbx_description
1 polymer ?
#
loop_
_entity_poly.entity_id
_entity_poly.type
_entity_poly.pdbx_seq_one_letter_code
_entity_poly.pdbx_strand_id
1 'polypeptide(L)'
;MALTATGINLSAFGQSRRPVLASASISDKGDVRVQLKPAEMFGGKNKLLDKSEEAFAVWRAGLLEQARPIAVDVAIDIDALGTGGNRRAPAQRMLWELTHRPIDFAFFGDAPLTDRVGEFGVRFRAMLAASAFQLGDDLFECYPRATVELLGFRGQYIGGAAHHGGNGWKADDRNKRGDKLMAKLLAELGINPGQGGEKLDSDDLDATLCALTALAAASGEGLLTTKELDGEIAERAARRGMFEPDDQLVAPGATAVLARPFWESVTITR
;
A
#
# COMPACT_ATOMS: atom_id res chain seq x y z
N MET A 1 -17.89 7.00 -18.72
CA MET A 1 -18.35 6.32 -17.48
C MET A 1 -17.18 6.46 -16.53
N ALA A 2 -17.35 7.09 -15.37
CA ALA A 2 -16.23 7.38 -14.48
C ALA A 2 -15.57 6.06 -14.05
N LEU A 3 -14.27 5.95 -14.25
CA LEU A 3 -13.48 4.80 -13.82
C LEU A 3 -13.31 4.89 -12.31
N THR A 4 -13.57 3.79 -11.60
CA THR A 4 -13.50 3.72 -10.14
C THR A 4 -12.62 2.57 -9.70
N ALA A 5 -11.94 2.75 -8.56
CA ALA A 5 -11.09 1.73 -7.97
C ALA A 5 -11.07 1.87 -6.44
N THR A 6 -10.65 0.82 -5.75
CA THR A 6 -10.63 0.78 -4.28
C THR A 6 -9.21 0.60 -3.75
N GLY A 7 -8.89 1.32 -2.68
CA GLY A 7 -7.68 1.14 -1.89
C GLY A 7 -8.01 0.83 -0.44
N ILE A 8 -7.25 -0.05 0.18
CA ILE A 8 -7.43 -0.35 1.60
C ILE A 8 -6.07 -0.35 2.29
N ASN A 9 -5.93 0.47 3.32
CA ASN A 9 -4.80 0.36 4.22
C ASN A 9 -5.09 -0.74 5.24
N LEU A 10 -4.34 -1.84 5.15
CA LEU A 10 -4.42 -2.98 6.04
C LEU A 10 -3.14 -3.16 6.89
N SER A 11 -2.14 -2.29 6.74
CA SER A 11 -0.91 -2.38 7.51
C SER A 11 -1.19 -2.23 9.01
N ALA A 12 -0.56 -3.09 9.82
CA ALA A 12 -0.75 -3.18 11.27
C ALA A 12 -2.22 -3.39 11.75
N PHE A 13 -3.11 -3.87 10.86
CA PHE A 13 -4.46 -4.29 11.26
C PHE A 13 -4.41 -5.45 12.26
N GLY A 14 -5.29 -5.42 13.27
CA GLY A 14 -5.31 -6.40 14.36
C GLY A 14 -4.33 -6.10 15.51
N GLN A 15 -3.47 -5.08 15.38
CA GLN A 15 -2.59 -4.63 16.47
C GLN A 15 -3.05 -3.30 17.08
N SER A 16 -3.01 -2.22 16.30
CA SER A 16 -3.21 -0.86 16.82
C SER A 16 -4.10 0.02 15.95
N ARG A 17 -4.34 -0.35 14.68
CA ARG A 17 -5.00 0.49 13.68
C ARG A 17 -6.37 -0.04 13.27
N ARG A 18 -7.25 0.88 12.88
CA ARG A 18 -8.50 0.56 12.19
C ARG A 18 -8.24 0.69 10.69
N PRO A 19 -8.61 -0.29 9.85
CA PRO A 19 -8.43 -0.18 8.42
C PRO A 19 -9.21 1.00 7.85
N VAL A 20 -8.59 1.69 6.91
CA VAL A 20 -9.20 2.78 6.14
C VAL A 20 -9.43 2.30 4.72
N LEU A 21 -10.62 2.54 4.21
CA LEU A 21 -11.00 2.26 2.83
C LEU A 21 -11.10 3.58 2.08
N ALA A 22 -10.50 3.61 0.90
CA ALA A 22 -10.52 4.72 -0.03
C ALA A 22 -11.16 4.27 -1.35
N SER A 23 -12.12 5.03 -1.87
CA SER A 23 -12.71 4.82 -3.18
C SER A 23 -12.28 5.97 -4.09
N ALA A 24 -11.46 5.66 -5.08
CA ALA A 24 -10.97 6.64 -6.05
C ALA A 24 -11.83 6.62 -7.31
N SER A 25 -12.01 7.78 -7.92
CA SER A 25 -12.68 7.94 -9.21
C SER A 25 -11.98 9.00 -10.03
N ILE A 26 -11.89 8.80 -11.35
CA ILE A 26 -11.39 9.80 -12.29
C ILE A 26 -12.52 10.22 -13.23
N SER A 27 -12.69 11.54 -13.38
CA SER A 27 -13.65 12.14 -14.31
C SER A 27 -13.12 12.10 -15.74
N ASP A 28 -13.99 12.28 -16.74
CA ASP A 28 -13.58 12.40 -18.15
C ASP A 28 -12.67 13.63 -18.41
N LYS A 29 -12.54 14.55 -17.43
CA LYS A 29 -11.64 15.71 -17.48
C LYS A 29 -10.31 15.47 -16.75
N GLY A 30 -10.08 14.27 -16.22
CA GLY A 30 -8.88 13.93 -15.46
C GLY A 30 -8.92 14.28 -13.97
N ASP A 31 -10.05 14.82 -13.47
CA ASP A 31 -10.16 15.16 -12.04
C ASP A 31 -10.24 13.89 -11.20
N VAL A 32 -9.31 13.73 -10.26
CA VAL A 32 -9.29 12.58 -9.34
C VAL A 32 -9.95 12.95 -8.02
N ARG A 33 -10.91 12.13 -7.60
CA ARG A 33 -11.60 12.24 -6.30
C ARG A 33 -11.45 10.96 -5.52
N VAL A 34 -11.14 11.08 -4.23
CA VAL A 34 -11.02 9.97 -3.29
C VAL A 34 -11.97 10.17 -2.13
N GLN A 35 -12.83 9.19 -1.89
CA GLN A 35 -13.68 9.14 -0.71
C GLN A 35 -13.10 8.19 0.33
N LEU A 36 -12.86 8.69 1.54
CA LEU A 36 -12.38 7.90 2.66
C LEU A 36 -13.54 7.47 3.57
N LYS A 37 -13.54 6.20 3.97
CA LYS A 37 -14.46 5.66 4.98
C LYS A 37 -13.77 4.60 5.83
N PRO A 38 -14.24 4.33 7.05
CA PRO A 38 -13.81 3.15 7.79
C PRO A 38 -14.06 1.88 6.96
N ALA A 39 -13.12 0.93 6.95
CA ALA A 39 -13.35 -0.36 6.31
C ALA A 39 -14.09 -1.30 7.29
N GLU A 40 -15.39 -1.03 7.48
CA GLU A 40 -16.21 -1.69 8.52
C GLU A 40 -16.24 -3.22 8.40
N MET A 41 -16.08 -3.78 7.19
CA MET A 41 -16.04 -5.22 6.98
C MET A 41 -14.92 -5.92 7.78
N PHE A 42 -13.78 -5.24 7.99
CA PHE A 42 -12.69 -5.79 8.78
C PHE A 42 -12.95 -5.67 10.29
N GLY A 43 -13.89 -4.82 10.69
CA GLY A 43 -14.25 -4.52 12.08
C GLY A 43 -13.22 -3.65 12.80
N GLY A 44 -13.32 -3.58 14.13
CA GLY A 44 -12.40 -2.81 14.98
C GLY A 44 -11.15 -3.57 15.41
N LYS A 45 -10.63 -3.26 16.62
CA LYS A 45 -9.53 -3.98 17.29
C LYS A 45 -9.95 -5.41 17.63
N ASN A 46 -10.07 -6.26 16.63
CA ASN A 46 -10.15 -7.69 16.84
C ASN A 46 -8.77 -8.12 17.33
N LYS A 47 -8.61 -8.29 18.65
CA LYS A 47 -7.43 -8.98 19.18
C LYS A 47 -7.34 -10.28 18.39
N LEU A 48 -6.22 -10.49 17.72
CA LEU A 48 -5.88 -11.54 16.76
C LEU A 48 -6.09 -13.00 17.25
N LEU A 49 -6.76 -13.19 18.38
CA LEU A 49 -6.74 -14.41 19.17
C LEU A 49 -7.61 -15.52 18.59
N ASP A 50 -8.75 -15.25 17.98
CA ASP A 50 -9.54 -16.31 17.35
C ASP A 50 -10.41 -15.71 16.24
N LYS A 51 -10.22 -16.12 14.99
CA LYS A 51 -11.19 -15.84 13.93
C LYS A 51 -11.52 -17.11 13.16
N SER A 52 -12.79 -17.46 13.27
CA SER A 52 -13.51 -18.52 12.58
C SER A 52 -13.68 -18.19 11.08
N GLU A 53 -13.99 -19.22 10.28
CA GLU A 53 -14.43 -19.09 8.89
C GLU A 53 -15.49 -17.99 8.67
N GLU A 54 -16.30 -17.70 9.69
CA GLU A 54 -17.31 -16.63 9.67
C GLU A 54 -16.69 -15.25 9.44
N ALA A 55 -15.57 -14.94 10.09
CA ALA A 55 -14.92 -13.65 9.90
C ALA A 55 -14.29 -13.53 8.51
N PHE A 56 -13.72 -14.62 7.99
CA PHE A 56 -13.25 -14.65 6.61
C PHE A 56 -14.39 -14.52 5.61
N ALA A 57 -15.56 -15.11 5.88
CA ALA A 57 -16.75 -14.93 5.05
C ALA A 57 -17.21 -13.47 5.01
N VAL A 58 -17.23 -12.77 6.15
CA VAL A 58 -17.56 -11.33 6.21
C VAL A 58 -16.53 -10.50 5.43
N TRP A 59 -15.23 -10.78 5.60
CA TRP A 59 -14.17 -10.07 4.87
C TRP A 59 -14.29 -10.29 3.37
N ARG A 60 -14.49 -11.54 2.91
CA ARG A 60 -14.71 -11.86 1.50
C ARG A 60 -15.92 -11.13 0.94
N ALA A 61 -17.06 -11.20 1.61
CA ALA A 61 -18.29 -10.53 1.16
C ALA A 61 -18.08 -9.02 1.04
N GLY A 62 -17.51 -8.40 2.08
CA GLY A 62 -17.24 -6.96 2.07
C GLY A 62 -16.26 -6.54 0.96
N LEU A 63 -15.22 -7.33 0.68
CA LEU A 63 -14.32 -7.05 -0.44
C LEU A 63 -15.00 -7.21 -1.80
N LEU A 64 -15.86 -8.22 -1.97
CA LEU A 64 -16.58 -8.46 -3.23
C LEU A 64 -17.57 -7.34 -3.58
N GLU A 65 -18.03 -6.57 -2.59
CA GLU A 65 -18.90 -5.41 -2.77
C GLU A 65 -18.14 -4.14 -3.20
N GLN A 66 -16.80 -4.14 -3.19
CA GLN A 66 -16.03 -2.95 -3.55
C GLN A 66 -15.80 -2.85 -5.06
N ALA A 67 -15.61 -1.62 -5.54
CA ALA A 67 -15.25 -1.36 -6.92
C ALA A 67 -13.86 -1.95 -7.22
N ARG A 68 -13.75 -2.69 -8.32
CA ARG A 68 -12.51 -3.29 -8.80
C ARG A 68 -11.82 -2.36 -9.80
N PRO A 69 -10.48 -2.38 -9.88
CA PRO A 69 -9.58 -3.20 -9.06
C PRO A 69 -9.45 -2.70 -7.62
N ILE A 70 -8.99 -3.60 -6.74
CA ILE A 70 -8.75 -3.33 -5.31
C ILE A 70 -7.25 -3.40 -5.04
N ALA A 71 -6.65 -2.37 -4.48
CA ALA A 71 -5.28 -2.41 -3.97
C ALA A 71 -5.26 -2.45 -2.44
N VAL A 72 -4.41 -3.31 -1.88
CA VAL A 72 -4.27 -3.47 -0.43
C VAL A 72 -2.82 -3.30 0.01
N ASP A 73 -2.62 -2.61 1.12
CA ASP A 73 -1.31 -2.49 1.79
C ASP A 73 -1.09 -3.68 2.74
N VAL A 74 -0.99 -4.87 2.17
CA VAL A 74 -0.64 -6.12 2.87
C VAL A 74 -0.07 -7.13 1.89
N ALA A 75 0.94 -7.88 2.33
CA ALA A 75 1.53 -8.97 1.57
C ALA A 75 0.49 -10.04 1.19
N ILE A 76 0.34 -10.30 -0.10
CA ILE A 76 -0.54 -11.35 -0.66
C ILE A 76 0.23 -12.45 -1.39
N ASP A 77 1.31 -12.09 -2.08
CA ASP A 77 2.19 -13.05 -2.77
C ASP A 77 3.38 -13.44 -1.89
N ILE A 78 3.24 -14.48 -1.07
CA ILE A 78 4.35 -14.96 -0.22
C ILE A 78 5.23 -16.02 -0.91
N ASP A 79 4.96 -16.37 -2.18
CA ASP A 79 5.70 -17.43 -2.87
C ASP A 79 7.12 -17.00 -3.24
N ALA A 80 7.39 -15.69 -3.24
CA ALA A 80 8.72 -15.14 -3.45
C ALA A 80 9.64 -15.21 -2.20
N LEU A 81 9.18 -15.70 -1.05
CA LEU A 81 10.03 -15.87 0.13
C LEU A 81 11.11 -16.94 -0.11
N GLY A 82 12.35 -16.66 0.28
CA GLY A 82 13.48 -17.56 0.06
C GLY A 82 13.84 -17.83 -1.40
N THR A 83 13.26 -17.08 -2.35
CA THR A 83 13.60 -17.18 -3.80
C THR A 83 14.79 -16.31 -4.19
N GLY A 84 15.32 -15.51 -3.25
CA GLY A 84 16.51 -14.70 -3.43
C GLY A 84 17.75 -15.56 -3.62
N GLY A 85 18.23 -15.64 -4.87
CA GLY A 85 19.57 -16.10 -5.19
C GLY A 85 19.79 -17.61 -5.29
N ASN A 86 19.74 -18.14 -6.51
CA ASN A 86 20.26 -19.48 -6.83
C ASN A 86 21.81 -19.60 -6.78
N ARG A 87 22.57 -18.59 -6.30
CA ARG A 87 24.04 -18.63 -6.28
C ARG A 87 24.69 -17.86 -5.12
N ARG A 88 25.52 -18.59 -4.36
CA ARG A 88 26.81 -18.19 -3.74
C ARG A 88 26.93 -16.85 -2.98
N ALA A 89 25.87 -16.16 -2.59
CA ALA A 89 25.98 -15.29 -1.43
C ALA A 89 26.22 -16.19 -0.19
N PRO A 90 27.09 -15.84 0.77
CA PRO A 90 27.18 -16.58 2.02
C PRO A 90 25.78 -16.64 2.63
N ALA A 91 25.27 -17.82 2.97
CA ALA A 91 23.91 -18.00 3.51
C ALA A 91 23.60 -17.08 4.72
N GLN A 92 24.64 -16.60 5.42
CA GLN A 92 24.56 -15.62 6.50
C GLN A 92 24.18 -14.20 6.04
N ARG A 93 24.42 -13.82 4.78
CA ARG A 93 24.08 -12.49 4.23
C ARG A 93 22.60 -12.35 3.87
N MET A 94 21.84 -13.44 3.79
CA MET A 94 20.47 -13.46 3.29
C MET A 94 19.42 -13.92 4.32
N LEU A 95 19.73 -13.88 5.62
CA LEU A 95 18.78 -14.24 6.68
C LEU A 95 17.44 -13.49 6.60
N TRP A 96 17.45 -12.27 6.03
CA TRP A 96 16.23 -11.50 5.82
C TRP A 96 15.30 -12.16 4.79
N GLU A 97 15.81 -12.91 3.80
CA GLU A 97 15.00 -13.54 2.74
C GLU A 97 14.09 -14.65 3.28
N LEU A 98 14.36 -15.11 4.50
CA LEU A 98 13.49 -16.01 5.26
C LEU A 98 12.20 -15.30 5.71
N THR A 99 12.20 -13.97 5.76
CA THR A 99 11.11 -13.16 6.32
C THR A 99 10.61 -12.04 5.42
N HIS A 100 11.41 -11.53 4.48
CA HIS A 100 11.04 -10.49 3.51
C HIS A 100 11.29 -10.98 2.08
N ARG A 101 10.41 -10.60 1.14
CA ARG A 101 10.63 -10.79 -0.29
C ARG A 101 11.55 -9.67 -0.82
N PRO A 102 12.15 -9.83 -2.01
CA PRO A 102 12.95 -8.76 -2.62
C PRO A 102 12.23 -7.41 -2.70
N ILE A 103 10.93 -7.42 -3.02
CA ILE A 103 10.10 -6.22 -3.06
C ILE A 103 9.92 -5.59 -1.66
N ASP A 104 9.59 -6.38 -0.64
CA ASP A 104 9.46 -5.89 0.74
C ASP A 104 10.77 -5.25 1.21
N PHE A 105 11.89 -5.94 0.95
CA PHE A 105 13.19 -5.43 1.29
C PHE A 105 13.53 -4.15 0.53
N ALA A 106 13.21 -4.05 -0.76
CA ALA A 106 13.48 -2.87 -1.60
C ALA A 106 12.63 -1.65 -1.24
N PHE A 107 11.45 -1.86 -0.66
CA PHE A 107 10.50 -0.79 -0.34
C PHE A 107 10.23 -0.60 1.16
N PHE A 108 10.94 -1.34 2.02
CA PHE A 108 10.64 -1.41 3.45
C PHE A 108 9.18 -1.81 3.72
N GLY A 109 8.65 -2.70 2.90
CA GLY A 109 7.37 -3.36 3.16
C GLY A 109 7.47 -4.24 4.40
N ASP A 110 6.33 -4.48 5.05
CA ASP A 110 6.26 -5.39 6.17
C ASP A 110 6.62 -6.82 5.72
N ALA A 111 7.43 -7.51 6.51
CA ALA A 111 7.71 -8.93 6.31
C ALA A 111 6.40 -9.74 6.24
N PRO A 112 6.16 -10.55 5.19
CA PRO A 112 4.97 -11.40 5.15
C PRO A 112 4.90 -12.42 6.29
N LEU A 113 6.05 -12.75 6.89
CA LEU A 113 6.18 -13.61 8.07
C LEU A 113 6.80 -12.83 9.24
N THR A 114 6.10 -11.82 9.77
CA THR A 114 6.53 -11.14 11.00
C THR A 114 6.54 -12.10 12.22
N ASP A 115 7.09 -11.65 13.35
CA ASP A 115 7.39 -12.39 14.58
C ASP A 115 6.23 -13.17 15.24
N ARG A 116 5.02 -13.12 14.69
CA ARG A 116 3.82 -13.79 15.20
C ARG A 116 3.32 -14.80 14.20
N VAL A 117 3.37 -16.09 14.57
CA VAL A 117 2.60 -17.14 13.91
C VAL A 117 1.12 -16.69 13.85
N GLY A 118 0.60 -16.48 12.65
CA GLY A 118 -0.75 -15.92 12.42
C GLY A 118 -0.80 -14.41 12.20
N GLU A 119 0.25 -13.79 11.66
CA GLU A 119 0.26 -12.45 11.07
C GLU A 119 -0.91 -12.25 10.07
N PHE A 120 -1.40 -11.01 9.92
CA PHE A 120 -2.61 -10.72 9.17
C PHE A 120 -2.47 -11.04 7.67
N GLY A 121 -1.33 -10.79 7.04
CA GLY A 121 -1.06 -11.12 5.64
C GLY A 121 -1.19 -12.60 5.33
N VAL A 122 -0.66 -13.49 6.18
CA VAL A 122 -0.84 -14.95 6.01
C VAL A 122 -2.32 -15.35 6.07
N ARG A 123 -3.08 -14.77 7.00
CA ARG A 123 -4.53 -15.04 7.13
C ARG A 123 -5.31 -14.45 5.96
N PHE A 124 -4.92 -13.26 5.51
CA PHE A 124 -5.51 -12.58 4.37
C PHE A 124 -5.29 -13.40 3.09
N ARG A 125 -4.08 -13.93 2.88
CA ARG A 125 -3.78 -14.88 1.81
C ARG A 125 -4.64 -16.14 1.89
N ALA A 126 -4.75 -16.75 3.07
CA ALA A 126 -5.59 -17.94 3.25
C ALA A 126 -7.08 -17.66 2.92
N MET A 127 -7.58 -16.49 3.32
CA MET A 127 -8.92 -16.02 2.98
C MET A 127 -9.09 -15.83 1.46
N LEU A 128 -8.10 -15.26 0.79
CA LEU A 128 -8.09 -15.06 -0.67
C LEU A 128 -8.02 -16.38 -1.44
N ALA A 129 -7.27 -17.38 -0.96
CA ALA A 129 -7.21 -18.70 -1.57
C ALA A 129 -8.58 -19.40 -1.61
N ALA A 130 -9.49 -19.04 -0.69
CA ALA A 130 -10.87 -19.51 -0.65
C ALA A 130 -11.86 -18.56 -1.36
N SER A 131 -11.37 -17.63 -2.19
CA SER A 131 -12.17 -16.61 -2.86
C SER A 131 -12.07 -16.69 -4.38
N ALA A 132 -12.90 -15.93 -5.08
CA ALA A 132 -12.90 -15.83 -6.55
C ALA A 132 -12.05 -14.67 -7.09
N PHE A 133 -11.20 -14.04 -6.28
CA PHE A 133 -10.35 -12.93 -6.72
C PHE A 133 -9.24 -13.42 -7.66
N GLN A 134 -9.12 -12.79 -8.82
CA GLN A 134 -7.96 -12.93 -9.69
C GLN A 134 -6.85 -11.97 -9.23
N LEU A 135 -5.81 -12.48 -8.58
CA LEU A 135 -4.70 -11.64 -8.13
C LEU A 135 -3.93 -11.09 -9.33
N GLY A 136 -3.63 -9.78 -9.31
CA GLY A 136 -3.01 -9.09 -10.44
C GLY A 136 -4.02 -8.55 -11.48
N ASP A 137 -5.31 -8.84 -11.32
CA ASP A 137 -6.38 -8.28 -12.16
C ASP A 137 -7.47 -7.61 -11.30
N ASP A 138 -8.04 -8.37 -10.37
CA ASP A 138 -9.09 -7.89 -9.45
C ASP A 138 -8.52 -7.26 -8.19
N LEU A 139 -7.41 -7.82 -7.68
CA LEU A 139 -6.81 -7.47 -6.40
C LEU A 139 -5.29 -7.42 -6.50
N PHE A 140 -4.72 -6.36 -5.95
CA PHE A 140 -3.32 -6.00 -6.04
C PHE A 140 -2.69 -5.73 -4.68
N GLU A 141 -1.41 -6.02 -4.57
CA GLU A 141 -0.55 -5.57 -3.49
C GLU A 141 -0.01 -4.18 -3.81
N CYS A 142 -0.08 -3.28 -2.84
CA CYS A 142 0.42 -1.91 -2.95
C CYS A 142 1.38 -1.60 -1.81
N TYR A 143 2.35 -0.73 -2.08
CA TYR A 143 3.32 -0.24 -1.09
C TYR A 143 3.26 1.29 -1.05
N PRO A 144 2.36 1.90 -0.25
CA PRO A 144 2.18 3.35 -0.19
C PRO A 144 3.48 4.13 0.03
N ARG A 145 4.34 3.62 0.92
CA ARG A 145 5.66 4.20 1.19
C ARG A 145 6.56 4.22 -0.05
N ALA A 146 6.53 3.15 -0.85
CA ALA A 146 7.29 3.07 -2.10
C ALA A 146 6.84 4.14 -3.09
N THR A 147 5.52 4.29 -3.26
CA THR A 147 4.90 5.29 -4.12
C THR A 147 5.36 6.70 -3.75
N VAL A 148 5.42 7.02 -2.44
CA VAL A 148 5.93 8.29 -1.93
C VAL A 148 7.44 8.47 -2.19
N GLU A 149 8.24 7.40 -2.10
CA GLU A 149 9.66 7.49 -2.42
C GLU A 149 9.93 7.67 -3.92
N LEU A 150 9.13 7.02 -4.79
CA LEU A 150 9.20 7.17 -6.26
C LEU A 150 8.87 8.59 -6.71
N LEU A 151 8.11 9.32 -5.89
CA LEU A 151 7.80 10.73 -6.02
C LEU A 151 8.97 11.67 -5.70
N GLY A 152 10.10 11.13 -5.22
CA GLY A 152 11.25 11.92 -4.80
C GLY A 152 11.11 12.55 -3.41
N PHE A 153 10.02 12.25 -2.69
CA PHE A 153 9.84 12.74 -1.32
C PHE A 153 10.84 12.06 -0.38
N ARG A 154 11.69 12.87 0.27
CA ARG A 154 12.66 12.40 1.25
C ARG A 154 12.15 12.66 2.66
N GLY A 155 11.66 11.62 3.33
CA GLY A 155 11.25 11.68 4.73
C GLY A 155 10.27 10.58 5.12
N GLN A 156 10.08 10.38 6.42
CA GLN A 156 9.12 9.42 6.97
C GLN A 156 7.88 10.18 7.50
N TYR A 157 6.76 10.06 6.78
CA TYR A 157 5.47 10.62 7.18
C TYR A 157 4.67 9.71 8.13
N ILE A 158 5.06 8.43 8.25
CA ILE A 158 4.35 7.41 9.03
C ILE A 158 4.12 7.87 10.48
N GLY A 159 2.88 7.71 10.94
CA GLY A 159 2.42 8.17 12.24
C GLY A 159 2.22 9.69 12.32
N GLY A 160 2.42 10.42 11.23
CA GLY A 160 2.19 11.85 11.11
C GLY A 160 0.72 12.20 10.88
N ALA A 161 0.34 13.41 11.24
CA ALA A 161 -0.97 13.98 10.91
C ALA A 161 -0.85 15.44 10.47
N ALA A 162 -1.78 15.87 9.63
CA ALA A 162 -1.87 17.23 9.14
C ALA A 162 -3.32 17.70 9.07
N HIS A 163 -3.53 19.00 9.21
CA HIS A 163 -4.81 19.65 8.98
C HIS A 163 -4.67 20.74 7.91
N HIS A 164 -5.71 20.92 7.12
CA HIS A 164 -5.78 21.95 6.11
C HIS A 164 -6.41 23.23 6.69
N GLY A 165 -5.79 24.38 6.43
CA GLY A 165 -6.33 25.68 6.79
C GLY A 165 -6.28 26.66 5.62
N GLY A 166 -6.58 27.94 5.86
CA GLY A 166 -6.64 28.96 4.80
C GLY A 166 -5.35 29.17 3.98
N ASN A 167 -4.20 28.67 4.46
CA ASN A 167 -2.91 28.77 3.77
C ASN A 167 -2.35 27.37 3.38
N GLY A 168 -3.21 26.37 3.19
CA GLY A 168 -2.81 25.00 2.84
C GLY A 168 -2.63 24.06 4.04
N TRP A 169 -1.99 22.91 3.79
CA TRP A 169 -1.68 21.88 4.78
C TRP A 169 -0.68 22.34 5.85
N LYS A 170 -0.98 22.04 7.11
CA LYS A 170 -0.13 22.32 8.27
C LYS A 170 -0.02 21.09 9.16
N ALA A 171 1.15 20.94 9.79
CA ALA A 171 1.37 19.90 10.78
C ALA A 171 0.34 20.00 11.92
N ASP A 172 -0.21 18.87 12.36
CA ASP A 172 -1.10 18.81 13.52
C ASP A 172 -0.35 19.22 14.81
N ASP A 173 0.84 18.65 15.02
CA ASP A 173 1.83 19.12 16.00
C ASP A 173 3.10 19.65 15.30
N ARG A 174 3.37 20.96 15.46
CA ARG A 174 4.55 21.63 14.90
C ARG A 174 5.87 21.22 15.54
N ASN A 175 5.88 20.45 16.61
CA ASN A 175 7.10 19.90 17.21
C ASN A 175 7.39 18.49 16.71
N LYS A 176 6.39 17.80 16.16
CA LYS A 176 6.53 16.44 15.66
C LYS A 176 7.00 16.44 14.20
N ARG A 177 8.15 15.81 13.97
CA ARG A 177 8.76 15.73 12.62
C ARG A 177 7.85 15.02 11.61
N GLY A 178 7.17 13.94 12.02
CA GLY A 178 6.24 13.21 11.16
C GLY A 178 5.10 14.09 10.64
N ASP A 179 4.51 14.93 11.49
CA ASP A 179 3.41 15.82 11.12
C ASP A 179 3.86 16.92 10.13
N LYS A 180 5.09 17.44 10.29
CA LYS A 180 5.69 18.37 9.32
C LYS A 180 5.87 17.72 7.95
N LEU A 181 6.38 16.49 7.95
CA LEU A 181 6.61 15.73 6.72
C LEU A 181 5.28 15.35 6.06
N MET A 182 4.27 14.99 6.84
CA MET A 182 2.92 14.72 6.37
C MET A 182 2.30 15.94 5.67
N ALA A 183 2.33 17.10 6.33
CA ALA A 183 1.79 18.33 5.74
C ALA A 183 2.51 18.74 4.45
N LYS A 184 3.85 18.60 4.42
CA LYS A 184 4.65 18.85 3.22
C LYS A 184 4.27 17.88 2.09
N LEU A 185 4.16 16.59 2.40
CA LEU A 185 3.83 15.54 1.43
C LEU A 185 2.45 15.76 0.81
N LEU A 186 1.43 16.06 1.62
CA LEU A 186 0.08 16.35 1.12
C LEU A 186 0.06 17.55 0.16
N ALA A 187 0.86 18.58 0.43
CA ALA A 187 1.00 19.74 -0.45
C ALA A 187 1.73 19.38 -1.77
N GLU A 188 2.82 18.62 -1.70
CA GLU A 188 3.58 18.18 -2.90
C GLU A 188 2.79 17.21 -3.78
N LEU A 189 1.89 16.41 -3.18
CA LEU A 189 0.98 15.50 -3.88
C LEU A 189 -0.23 16.18 -4.52
N GLY A 190 -0.42 17.50 -4.32
CA GLY A 190 -1.60 18.21 -4.80
C GLY A 190 -2.90 17.71 -4.16
N ILE A 191 -2.85 17.26 -2.91
CA ILE A 191 -4.04 16.82 -2.17
C ILE A 191 -4.84 18.05 -1.74
N ASN A 192 -6.10 18.12 -2.16
CA ASN A 192 -7.04 19.15 -1.80
C ASN A 192 -8.12 18.57 -0.88
N PRO A 193 -8.47 19.23 0.23
CA PRO A 193 -9.59 18.79 1.04
C PRO A 193 -10.91 19.12 0.33
N GLY A 194 -11.76 18.12 0.17
CA GLY A 194 -13.19 18.28 0.03
C GLY A 194 -13.87 18.22 1.40
N GLN A 195 -15.19 18.09 1.40
CA GLN A 195 -15.99 17.98 2.62
C GLN A 195 -15.48 16.85 3.54
N GLY A 196 -15.15 17.20 4.79
CA GLY A 196 -14.70 16.24 5.81
C GLY A 196 -13.25 15.78 5.66
N GLY A 197 -12.54 16.25 4.63
CA GLY A 197 -11.14 15.91 4.33
C GLY A 197 -10.12 16.89 4.92
N GLU A 198 -10.51 17.78 5.83
CA GLU A 198 -9.64 18.85 6.34
C GLU A 198 -8.58 18.35 7.34
N LYS A 199 -8.65 17.11 7.79
CA LYS A 199 -7.62 16.47 8.63
C LYS A 199 -7.36 15.07 8.12
N LEU A 200 -6.08 14.77 7.89
CA LEU A 200 -5.61 13.46 7.42
C LEU A 200 -4.42 13.01 8.25
N ASP A 201 -4.37 11.73 8.55
CA ASP A 201 -3.20 11.06 9.12
C ASP A 201 -2.52 10.15 8.09
N SER A 202 -1.41 9.52 8.49
CA SER A 202 -0.69 8.60 7.59
C SER A 202 -1.56 7.45 7.11
N ASP A 203 -2.53 6.99 7.91
CA ASP A 203 -3.35 5.84 7.54
C ASP A 203 -4.36 6.21 6.44
N ASP A 204 -4.92 7.41 6.52
CA ASP A 204 -5.76 8.01 5.47
C ASP A 204 -4.99 8.18 4.15
N LEU A 205 -3.74 8.65 4.22
CA LEU A 205 -2.89 8.80 3.03
C LEU A 205 -2.51 7.45 2.43
N ASP A 206 -2.17 6.45 3.25
CA ASP A 206 -1.83 5.11 2.76
C ASP A 206 -3.03 4.48 2.02
N ALA A 207 -4.25 4.61 2.57
CA ALA A 207 -5.45 4.14 1.90
C ALA A 207 -5.69 4.89 0.57
N THR A 208 -5.48 6.21 0.57
CA THR A 208 -5.55 7.05 -0.63
C THR A 208 -4.56 6.57 -1.70
N LEU A 209 -3.30 6.33 -1.33
CA LEU A 209 -2.26 5.87 -2.25
C LEU A 209 -2.56 4.46 -2.78
N CYS A 210 -3.12 3.56 -1.97
CA CYS A 210 -3.65 2.30 -2.46
C CYS A 210 -4.73 2.54 -3.53
N ALA A 211 -5.70 3.41 -3.27
CA ALA A 211 -6.81 3.62 -4.21
C ALA A 211 -6.36 4.26 -5.52
N LEU A 212 -5.42 5.20 -5.43
CA LEU A 212 -4.79 5.80 -6.61
C LEU A 212 -3.95 4.77 -7.39
N THR A 213 -3.30 3.83 -6.71
CA THR A 213 -2.57 2.74 -7.37
C THR A 213 -3.52 1.77 -8.07
N ALA A 214 -4.64 1.42 -7.44
CA ALA A 214 -5.69 0.65 -8.11
C ALA A 214 -6.26 1.40 -9.32
N LEU A 215 -6.46 2.71 -9.22
CA LEU A 215 -6.95 3.53 -10.32
C LEU A 215 -5.95 3.62 -11.48
N ALA A 216 -4.65 3.68 -11.18
CA ALA A 216 -3.57 3.57 -12.17
C ALA A 216 -3.65 2.23 -12.92
N ALA A 217 -3.81 1.12 -12.20
CA ALA A 217 -3.96 -0.21 -12.81
C ALA A 217 -5.22 -0.28 -13.69
N ALA A 218 -6.33 0.30 -13.25
CA ALA A 218 -7.60 0.31 -13.99
C ALA A 218 -7.55 1.16 -15.27
N SER A 219 -6.81 2.27 -15.25
CA SER A 219 -6.68 3.20 -16.38
C SER A 219 -5.55 2.81 -17.33
N GLY A 220 -4.60 1.99 -16.88
CA GLY A 220 -3.35 1.74 -17.59
C GLY A 220 -2.37 2.92 -17.54
N GLU A 221 -2.66 3.95 -16.75
CA GLU A 221 -1.83 5.15 -16.63
C GLU A 221 -1.00 5.12 -15.35
N GLY A 222 0.25 5.57 -15.43
CA GLY A 222 1.10 5.72 -14.25
C GLY A 222 1.51 4.42 -13.54
N LEU A 223 1.16 3.24 -14.06
CA LEU A 223 1.63 1.97 -13.51
C LEU A 223 3.08 1.71 -13.90
N LEU A 224 3.93 1.29 -12.94
CA LEU A 224 5.22 0.71 -13.30
C LEU A 224 4.97 -0.63 -14.00
N THR A 225 5.50 -0.78 -15.21
CA THR A 225 5.52 -2.10 -15.87
C THR A 225 6.37 -3.08 -15.05
N THR A 226 6.13 -4.39 -15.19
CA THR A 226 6.90 -5.42 -14.46
C THR A 226 8.41 -5.21 -14.60
N LYS A 227 8.88 -4.89 -15.81
CA LYS A 227 10.31 -4.64 -16.07
C LYS A 227 10.83 -3.38 -15.35
N GLU A 228 10.04 -2.31 -15.26
CA GLU A 228 10.43 -1.12 -14.51
C GLU A 228 10.44 -1.39 -13.01
N LEU A 229 9.46 -2.13 -12.51
CA LEU A 229 9.39 -2.54 -11.11
C LEU A 229 10.61 -3.38 -10.71
N ASP A 230 11.00 -4.35 -11.54
CA ASP A 230 12.19 -5.17 -11.33
C ASP A 230 13.46 -4.31 -11.25
N GLY A 231 13.58 -3.33 -12.17
CA GLY A 231 14.69 -2.38 -12.18
C GLY A 231 14.76 -1.54 -10.89
N GLU A 232 13.61 -1.04 -10.41
CA GLU A 232 13.52 -0.30 -9.15
C GLU A 232 13.91 -1.16 -7.95
N ILE A 233 13.43 -2.40 -7.89
CA ILE A 233 13.76 -3.35 -6.82
C ILE A 233 15.27 -3.58 -6.80
N ALA A 234 15.87 -3.90 -7.95
CA ALA A 234 17.31 -4.14 -8.07
C ALA A 234 18.15 -2.91 -7.66
N GLU A 235 17.83 -1.73 -8.18
CA GLU A 235 18.57 -0.50 -7.86
C GLU A 235 18.48 -0.16 -6.36
N ARG A 236 17.30 -0.35 -5.75
CA ARG A 236 17.09 -0.08 -4.33
C ARG A 236 17.80 -1.10 -3.44
N ALA A 237 17.74 -2.37 -3.81
CA ALA A 237 18.41 -3.42 -3.05
C ALA A 237 19.94 -3.29 -3.14
N ALA A 238 20.48 -2.93 -4.31
CA ALA A 238 21.91 -2.63 -4.51
C ALA A 238 22.37 -1.41 -3.70
N ARG A 239 21.61 -0.29 -3.72
CA ARG A 239 21.90 0.91 -2.90
C ARG A 239 21.95 0.63 -1.40
N ARG A 240 21.29 -0.43 -0.94
CA ARG A 240 21.29 -0.87 0.46
C ARG A 240 22.46 -1.80 0.81
N GLY A 241 23.40 -1.99 -0.12
CA GLY A 241 24.64 -2.74 0.08
C GLY A 241 24.44 -4.25 0.17
N MET A 242 23.35 -4.76 -0.41
CA MET A 242 22.92 -6.16 -0.25
C MET A 242 23.14 -7.03 -1.48
N PHE A 243 23.21 -6.42 -2.66
CA PHE A 243 23.35 -7.10 -3.94
C PHE A 243 24.43 -6.44 -4.77
N GLU A 244 25.19 -7.26 -5.50
CA GLU A 244 26.00 -6.76 -6.61
C GLU A 244 25.06 -6.46 -7.79
N PRO A 245 25.40 -5.51 -8.68
CA PRO A 245 24.56 -5.13 -9.83
C PRO A 245 24.14 -6.30 -10.74
N ASP A 246 24.85 -7.43 -10.67
CA ASP A 246 24.63 -8.63 -11.48
C ASP A 246 23.74 -9.69 -10.79
N ASP A 247 23.31 -9.45 -9.54
CA ASP A 247 22.43 -10.38 -8.82
C ASP A 247 21.02 -10.34 -9.41
N GLN A 248 20.56 -11.48 -9.94
CA GLN A 248 19.20 -11.63 -10.44
C GLN A 248 18.24 -11.80 -9.26
N LEU A 249 17.50 -10.73 -8.95
CA LEU A 249 16.35 -10.82 -8.06
C LEU A 249 15.20 -11.50 -8.79
N VAL A 250 14.53 -12.43 -8.12
CA VAL A 250 13.26 -12.96 -8.61
C VAL A 250 12.23 -11.87 -8.47
N ALA A 251 11.63 -11.49 -9.61
CA ALA A 251 10.55 -10.53 -9.68
C ALA A 251 9.40 -10.95 -8.76
N PRO A 252 8.72 -10.01 -8.07
CA PRO A 252 7.43 -10.31 -7.49
C PRO A 252 6.47 -10.84 -8.59
N GLY A 253 5.52 -11.70 -8.23
CA GLY A 253 4.49 -12.10 -9.17
C GLY A 253 3.71 -10.89 -9.71
N ALA A 254 2.84 -11.09 -10.71
CA ALA A 254 2.01 -10.04 -11.33
C ALA A 254 1.03 -9.33 -10.36
N THR A 255 1.06 -9.68 -9.08
CA THR A 255 0.17 -9.18 -8.03
C THR A 255 0.64 -7.88 -7.40
N ALA A 256 1.93 -7.54 -7.51
CA ALA A 256 2.47 -6.31 -6.95
C ALA A 256 2.50 -5.19 -7.98
N VAL A 257 1.98 -4.02 -7.60
CA VAL A 257 1.96 -2.83 -8.45
C VAL A 257 2.37 -1.60 -7.67
N LEU A 258 3.03 -0.68 -8.37
CA LEU A 258 3.34 0.66 -7.88
C LEU A 258 2.82 1.66 -8.89
N ALA A 259 2.19 2.72 -8.39
CA ALA A 259 1.86 3.87 -9.19
C ALA A 259 2.98 4.91 -9.10
N ARG A 260 3.31 5.50 -10.25
CA ARG A 260 3.79 6.87 -10.35
C ARG A 260 2.56 7.79 -10.35
N PRO A 261 2.69 9.02 -9.83
CA PRO A 261 1.63 10.00 -9.95
C PRO A 261 1.32 10.23 -11.43
N PHE A 262 0.09 9.93 -11.81
CA PHE A 262 -0.51 10.29 -13.09
C PHE A 262 -1.56 11.39 -12.93
N TRP A 263 -1.83 11.79 -11.69
CA TRP A 263 -2.76 12.85 -11.34
C TRP A 263 -2.04 14.19 -11.14
N GLU A 264 -2.69 15.28 -11.53
CA GLU A 264 -2.22 16.64 -11.21
C GLU A 264 -2.69 17.09 -9.82
N SER A 265 -3.90 16.69 -9.43
CA SER A 265 -4.45 16.98 -8.12
C SER A 265 -5.46 15.92 -7.70
N VAL A 266 -5.64 15.75 -6.39
CA VAL A 266 -6.59 14.79 -5.81
C VAL A 266 -7.46 15.50 -4.79
N THR A 267 -8.78 15.39 -4.94
CA THR A 267 -9.72 15.89 -3.92
C THR A 267 -10.10 14.76 -2.97
N ILE A 268 -9.90 14.93 -1.67
CA ILE A 268 -10.24 13.94 -0.64
C ILE A 268 -11.48 14.37 0.13
N THR A 269 -12.50 13.51 0.19
CA THR A 269 -13.71 13.69 1.01
C THR A 269 -13.84 12.58 2.04
N ARG A 270 -14.59 12.82 3.12
CA ARG A 270 -14.91 11.83 4.15
C ARG A 270 -16.42 11.75 4.38
#